data_AF-A0A1T4R3T3-F1
#
_entry.id   AF-A0A1T4R3T3-F1
#
_cell.length_a   1.000
_cell.length_b   1.000
_cell.length_c   1.000
_cell.angle_alpha   90.00
_cell.angle_beta   90.00
_cell.angle_gamma   90.00
#
_symmetry.space_group_name_H-M   'P 1'
#
loop_
_entity.id
_entity.type
_entity.pdbx_description
1 polymer ?
#
loop_
_entity_poly.entity_id
_entity_poly.type
_entity_poly.pdbx_seq_one_letter_code
_entity_poly.pdbx_strand_id
1 'polypeptide(L)'
;MTQEQLNRYKVISSLIDGKLSISEAAMSLGLSERQIKRLKKGVMERGPAFLIHKNTGRKPQHALTDELKSKIISLKQSDKYKNANFKHFMELLE
;
A
#
# COMPACT_ATOMS: atom_id res chain seq x y z
N MET A 1 2.85 -4.01 7.71
CA MET A 1 3.78 -4.35 6.60
C MET A 1 3.19 -5.50 5.81
N THR A 2 3.38 -5.52 4.49
CA THR A 2 3.05 -6.68 3.65
C THR A 2 4.11 -7.78 3.79
N GLN A 3 3.78 -9.00 3.36
CA GLN A 3 4.74 -10.12 3.35
C GLN A 3 6.00 -9.80 2.55
N GLU A 4 5.84 -9.10 1.42
CA GLU A 4 6.95 -8.64 0.58
C GLU A 4 7.86 -7.65 1.32
N GLN A 5 7.28 -6.72 2.08
CA GLN A 5 8.03 -5.77 2.91
C GLN A 5 8.80 -6.47 4.04
N LEU A 6 8.21 -7.51 4.64
CA LEU A 6 8.88 -8.34 5.65
C LEU A 6 10.05 -9.13 5.06
N ASN A 7 9.88 -9.72 3.88
CA ASN A 7 10.96 -10.42 3.18
C ASN A 7 12.13 -9.46 2.86
N ARG A 8 11.80 -8.27 2.32
CA ARG A 8 12.80 -7.22 2.09
C ARG A 8 13.53 -6.83 3.36
N TYR A 9 12.83 -6.67 4.48
CA TYR A 9 13.46 -6.35 5.76
C TYR A 9 14.46 -7.44 6.17
N LYS A 10 14.08 -8.71 6.09
CA LYS A 10 14.95 -9.85 6.44
C LYS A 10 16.25 -9.87 5.63
N VAL A 11 16.14 -9.69 4.30
CA VAL A 11 17.31 -9.68 3.41
C VAL A 11 18.20 -8.46 3.69
N ILE A 12 17.62 -7.27 3.86
CA ILE A 12 18.38 -6.05 4.14
C ILE A 12 19.03 -6.11 5.53
N SER A 13 18.37 -6.66 6.55
CA SER A 13 18.98 -6.88 7.86
C SER A 13 20.16 -7.85 7.76
N SER A 14 20.05 -8.94 7.00
CA SER A 14 21.16 -9.88 6.78
C SER A 14 22.35 -9.22 6.05
N LEU A 15 22.09 -8.29 5.13
CA LEU A 15 23.11 -7.46 4.48
C LEU A 15 23.75 -6.44 5.44
N ILE A 16 23.00 -5.89 6.40
CA ILE A 16 23.52 -4.99 7.43
C ILE A 16 24.42 -5.77 8.40
N ASP A 17 24.02 -6.97 8.79
CA ASP A 17 24.78 -7.90 9.63
C ASP A 17 26.04 -8.45 8.95
N GLY A 18 26.28 -8.15 7.67
CA GLY A 18 27.42 -8.65 6.91
C GLY A 18 27.32 -10.12 6.49
N LYS A 19 26.14 -10.74 6.61
CA LYS A 19 25.89 -12.14 6.23
C LYS A 19 25.63 -12.32 4.73
N LEU A 20 25.36 -11.23 4.02
CA LEU A 20 25.14 -11.19 2.58
C LEU A 20 25.93 -10.05 1.96
N SER A 21 26.39 -10.24 0.72
CA SER A 21 26.90 -9.18 -0.13
C SER A 21 25.75 -8.38 -0.79
N ILE A 22 26.08 -7.22 -1.37
CA ILE A 22 25.11 -6.38 -2.08
C ILE A 22 24.56 -7.11 -3.32
N SER A 23 25.40 -7.87 -4.02
CA SER A 23 25.02 -8.62 -5.22
C SER A 23 24.06 -9.77 -4.90
N GLU A 24 24.33 -10.53 -3.83
CA GLU A 24 23.43 -11.60 -3.37
C GLU A 24 22.07 -11.06 -2.93
N ALA A 25 22.06 -9.93 -2.20
CA ALA A 25 20.81 -9.27 -1.81
C ALA A 25 20.02 -8.73 -3.02
N ALA A 26 20.72 -8.20 -4.03
CA ALA A 26 20.14 -7.74 -5.29
C ALA A 26 19.47 -8.90 -6.05
N MET A 27 20.17 -10.03 -6.16
CA MET A 27 19.65 -11.24 -6.79
C MET A 27 18.45 -11.80 -6.04
N SER A 28 18.54 -11.92 -4.71
CA SER A 28 17.46 -12.46 -3.87
C SER A 28 16.17 -11.64 -3.93
N LEU A 29 16.28 -10.31 -4.04
CA LEU A 29 15.12 -9.41 -4.11
C LEU A 29 14.70 -9.04 -5.54
N GLY A 30 15.46 -9.45 -6.56
CA GLY A 30 15.23 -9.03 -7.95
C GLY A 30 15.34 -7.52 -8.15
N LEU A 31 16.25 -6.86 -7.42
CA LEU A 31 16.44 -5.41 -7.43
C LEU A 31 17.84 -5.03 -7.89
N SER A 32 18.00 -3.81 -8.39
CA SER A 32 19.33 -3.27 -8.70
C SER A 32 20.16 -3.03 -7.43
N GLU A 33 21.49 -3.13 -7.53
CA GLU A 33 22.38 -2.81 -6.40
C GLU A 33 22.17 -1.38 -5.86
N ARG A 34 21.83 -0.43 -6.73
CA ARG A 34 21.50 0.95 -6.31
C ARG A 34 20.30 0.95 -5.37
N GLN A 35 19.27 0.17 -5.68
CA GLN A 35 18.09 0.04 -4.81
C GLN A 35 18.48 -0.62 -3.50
N ILE A 36 19.30 -1.68 -3.51
CA ILE A 36 19.81 -2.33 -2.30
C ILE A 36 20.57 -1.35 -1.40
N LYS A 37 21.51 -0.57 -1.95
CA LYS A 37 22.26 0.46 -1.22
C LYS A 37 21.31 1.51 -0.62
N ARG A 38 20.31 1.97 -1.37
CA ARG A 38 19.28 2.91 -0.90
C ARG A 38 18.46 2.33 0.25
N LEU A 39 18.01 1.07 0.11
CA LEU A 39 17.23 0.37 1.14
C LEU A 39 18.06 0.15 2.41
N LYS A 40 19.31 -0.29 2.28
CA LYS A 40 20.26 -0.43 3.40
C LYS A 40 20.38 0.88 4.18
N LYS A 41 20.70 1.98 3.48
CA LYS A 41 20.81 3.32 4.10
C LYS A 41 19.52 3.72 4.83
N GLY A 42 18.37 3.58 4.16
CA GLY A 42 17.08 3.96 4.75
C GLY A 42 16.70 3.11 5.98
N VAL A 43 17.00 1.81 5.96
CA VAL A 43 16.76 0.91 7.10
C VAL A 43 17.73 1.21 8.25
N MET A 44 18.98 1.57 7.98
CA MET A 44 19.91 2.00 9.04
C MET A 44 19.46 3.30 9.71
N GLU A 45 18.90 4.25 8.96
CA GLU A 45 18.47 5.55 9.49
C GLU A 45 17.10 5.51 10.19
N ARG A 46 16.15 4.72 9.68
CA ARG A 46 14.73 4.77 10.09
C ARG A 46 14.16 3.41 10.47
N GLY A 47 14.98 2.37 10.49
CA GLY A 47 14.56 1.00 10.79
C GLY A 47 13.58 0.43 9.76
N PRO A 48 12.78 -0.58 10.14
CA PRO A 48 11.82 -1.24 9.24
C PRO A 48 10.78 -0.27 8.67
N ALA A 49 10.48 0.84 9.35
CA ALA A 49 9.50 1.84 8.90
C ALA A 49 9.81 2.41 7.50
N PHE A 50 11.09 2.46 7.10
CA PHE A 50 11.49 2.92 5.77
C PHE A 50 10.92 2.07 4.62
N LEU A 51 10.68 0.79 4.87
CA LEU A 51 10.17 -0.14 3.87
C LEU A 51 8.64 -0.09 3.74
N ILE A 52 7.96 0.57 4.67
CA ILE A 52 6.53 0.82 4.55
C ILE A 52 6.31 1.81 3.40
N HIS A 53 5.36 1.50 2.53
CA HIS A 53 5.02 2.38 1.42
C HIS A 53 4.50 3.71 1.96
N LYS A 54 5.02 4.84 1.46
CA LYS A 54 4.71 6.16 2.04
C LYS A 54 3.25 6.58 1.88
N ASN A 55 2.52 5.98 0.94
CA ASN A 55 1.08 6.20 0.78
C ASN A 55 0.22 5.24 1.63
N THR A 56 0.83 4.29 2.37
CA THR A 56 0.08 3.42 3.28
C THR A 56 -0.62 4.29 4.33
N GLY A 57 -1.94 4.09 4.48
CA GLY A 57 -2.76 4.85 5.43
C GLY A 57 -3.13 6.28 5.00
N ARG A 58 -2.64 6.77 3.84
CA ARG A 58 -2.99 8.10 3.35
C ARG A 58 -4.26 8.07 2.51
N LYS A 59 -5.26 8.87 2.88
CA LYS A 59 -6.43 9.14 2.03
C LYS A 59 -6.02 10.05 0.86
N PRO A 60 -6.27 9.68 -0.40
CA PRO A 60 -6.02 10.56 -1.55
C PRO A 60 -6.82 11.87 -1.44
N GLN A 61 -6.30 12.97 -1.99
CA GLN A 61 -6.97 14.28 -1.96
C GLN A 61 -8.33 14.26 -2.69
N HIS A 62 -8.43 13.49 -3.77
CA HIS A 62 -9.65 13.35 -4.55
C HIS A 62 -10.52 12.15 -4.10
N ALA A 63 -10.24 11.57 -2.93
CA ALA A 63 -11.09 10.50 -2.40
C ALA A 63 -12.42 11.09 -1.89
N LEU A 64 -13.52 10.38 -2.13
CA LEU A 64 -14.83 10.72 -1.59
C LEU A 64 -14.77 10.84 -0.06
N THR A 65 -15.48 11.82 0.48
CA THR A 65 -15.66 11.96 1.94
C THR A 65 -16.40 10.75 2.48
N ASP A 66 -16.14 10.39 3.74
CA ASP A 66 -16.78 9.21 4.33
C ASP A 66 -18.29 9.46 4.55
N GLU A 67 -18.67 10.73 4.73
CA GLU A 67 -20.06 11.20 4.71
C GLU A 67 -20.75 10.93 3.37
N LEU A 68 -20.13 11.30 2.25
CA LEU A 68 -20.71 11.08 0.92
C LEU A 68 -20.84 9.59 0.62
N LYS A 69 -19.84 8.77 0.97
CA LYS A 69 -19.93 7.31 0.84
C LYS A 69 -21.08 6.74 1.65
N SER A 70 -21.21 7.17 2.91
CA SER A 70 -22.28 6.71 3.80
C SER A 70 -23.66 7.10 3.25
N LYS A 71 -23.80 8.31 2.70
CA LYS A 71 -25.01 8.78 2.04
C LYS A 71 -25.37 7.94 0.81
N ILE A 72 -24.39 7.60 -0.04
CA ILE A 72 -24.63 6.77 -1.22
C ILE A 72 -25.08 5.36 -0.80
N ILE A 73 -24.43 4.77 0.21
CA ILE A 73 -24.76 3.44 0.73
C ILE A 73 -26.18 3.44 1.32
N SER A 74 -26.52 4.43 2.16
CA SER A 74 -27.84 4.51 2.78
C SER A 74 -28.96 4.70 1.75
N LEU A 75 -28.73 5.53 0.73
CA LEU A 75 -29.65 5.68 -0.40
C LEU A 75 -29.83 4.35 -1.14
N LYS A 76 -28.74 3.68 -1.54
CA LYS A 76 -28.82 2.41 -2.27
C LYS A 76 -29.55 1.31 -1.49
N GLN A 77 -29.44 1.32 -0.16
CA GLN A 77 -30.09 0.35 0.73
C GLN A 77 -31.57 0.69 1.04
N SER A 78 -32.01 1.92 0.80
CA SER A 78 -33.41 2.31 1.03
C SER A 78 -34.40 1.52 0.16
N ASP A 79 -35.65 1.39 0.62
CA ASP A 79 -36.70 0.67 -0.11
C ASP A 79 -36.94 1.20 -1.53
N LYS A 80 -36.72 2.50 -1.74
CA LYS A 80 -36.87 3.16 -3.03
C LYS A 80 -35.86 2.67 -4.08
N TYR A 81 -34.65 2.31 -3.65
CA TYR A 81 -33.54 2.03 -4.56
C TYR A 81 -32.94 0.63 -4.41
N LYS A 82 -33.35 -0.16 -3.40
CA LYS A 82 -32.76 -1.48 -3.09
C LYS A 82 -32.75 -2.44 -4.28
N ASN A 83 -33.80 -2.41 -5.11
CA ASN A 83 -33.95 -3.31 -6.26
C ASN A 83 -33.33 -2.76 -7.56
N ALA A 84 -32.91 -1.49 -7.58
CA ALA A 84 -32.24 -0.92 -8.75
C ALA A 84 -30.81 -1.48 -8.87
N ASN A 85 -30.41 -1.89 -10.08
CA ASN A 85 -29.00 -2.15 -10.38
C ASN A 85 -28.20 -0.82 -10.39
N PHE A 86 -26.87 -0.85 -10.51
CA PHE A 86 -26.06 0.37 -10.40
C PHE A 86 -26.36 1.42 -11.48
N LYS A 87 -26.61 1.00 -12.72
CA LYS A 87 -26.95 1.92 -13.82
C LYS A 87 -28.31 2.57 -13.58
N HIS A 88 -29.32 1.76 -13.25
CA HIS A 88 -30.65 2.25 -12.97
C HIS A 88 -30.69 3.13 -11.71
N PHE A 89 -29.91 2.80 -10.68
CA PHE A 89 -29.76 3.64 -9.49
C PHE A 89 -29.18 5.01 -9.83
N MET A 90 -28.20 5.09 -10.73
CA MET A 90 -27.66 6.36 -11.22
C MET A 90 -28.74 7.17 -11.96
N GLU A 91 -29.45 6.54 -12.90
CA GLU A 91 -30.54 7.18 -13.66
C GLU A 91 -31.66 7.73 -12.75
N LEU A 92 -31.93 7.06 -11.63
CA LEU A 92 -32.95 7.49 -10.65
C LEU A 92 -32.50 8.66 -9.75
N LEU A 93 -31.22 9.05 -9.79
CA LEU A 93 -30.66 10.15 -9.01
C LEU A 93 -30.50 11.45 -9.82
N GLU A 94 -30.68 11.39 -11.14
CA GLU A 94 -30.75 12.55 -12.05
C GLU A 94 -32.16 13.18 -12.05
#